data_AF-E4SGX1-F1
#
_entry.id   AF-E4SGX1-F1
#
_cell.length_a   1.000
_cell.length_b   1.000
_cell.length_c   1.000
_cell.angle_alpha   90.00
_cell.angle_beta   90.00
_cell.angle_gamma   90.00
#
_symmetry.space_group_name_H-M   'P 1'
#
loop_
_entity.id
_entity.type
_entity.pdbx_description
1 polymer ?
#
loop_
_entity_poly.entity_id
_entity_poly.type
_entity_poly.pdbx_seq_one_letter_code
_entity_poly.pdbx_strand_id
1 'polypeptide(L)'
;MKKNKVYIGFVMTFLLLFFTTFSATGASYSIDHNDEINILRRQYLAESWLNLYISTLIKNSIKDSPMLQSLNEITNINGPYNIEKFKLSKEYEYYRVFHIPTEVKIAENGRPYHIVRDEVKDKIKNLRFNSWKDVFNTEFVDNGWARIVYYDNIPVGYLLIEWDSKMNNYIVNTGVFGNDSLGNAVNNLEKYLVQRGMKSDVKIVNIGEMTLYAVSGDGNWWCAGAKGYENHIWDFGIIKDALNKIPVQILNAIEERSRLMREAPEKIMIGGEDPSKTLYFAAAKKERTQNAMIAIFLLILTAIVVICSKWKFSYQHLFYKHVRNRQK
;
A
#
# COMPACT_ATOMS: atom_id res chain seq x y z
N MET A 1 24.71 -13.63 -55.88
CA MET A 1 24.63 -14.81 -54.97
C MET A 1 25.23 -14.64 -53.56
N LYS A 2 26.08 -13.63 -53.25
CA LYS A 2 26.67 -13.47 -51.90
C LYS A 2 25.78 -12.74 -50.87
N LYS A 3 24.92 -11.79 -51.27
CA LYS A 3 24.05 -11.02 -50.35
C LYS A 3 22.96 -11.86 -49.68
N ASN A 4 22.34 -12.82 -50.39
CA ASN A 4 21.28 -13.66 -49.82
C ASN A 4 21.80 -14.64 -48.75
N LYS A 5 23.07 -15.08 -48.85
CA LYS A 5 23.67 -15.98 -47.85
C LYS A 5 23.92 -15.29 -46.51
N VAL A 6 24.27 -14.00 -46.52
CA VAL A 6 24.46 -13.19 -45.30
C VAL A 6 23.11 -12.94 -44.62
N TYR A 7 22.05 -12.66 -45.38
CA TYR A 7 20.71 -12.45 -44.85
C TYR A 7 20.14 -13.73 -44.22
N ILE A 8 20.32 -14.88 -44.87
CA ILE A 8 19.93 -16.19 -44.32
C ILE A 8 20.72 -16.51 -43.06
N GLY A 9 22.03 -16.19 -43.02
CA GLY A 9 22.84 -16.35 -41.82
C GLY A 9 22.34 -15.50 -40.64
N PHE A 10 21.96 -14.24 -40.91
CA PHE A 10 21.42 -13.34 -39.88
C PHE A 10 20.05 -13.80 -39.38
N VAL A 11 19.16 -14.22 -40.29
CA VAL A 11 17.83 -14.75 -39.94
C VAL A 11 17.94 -16.07 -39.18
N MET A 12 18.86 -16.96 -39.56
CA MET A 12 19.09 -18.22 -38.83
C MET A 12 19.70 -17.98 -37.46
N THR A 13 20.61 -17.01 -37.31
CA THR A 13 21.18 -16.63 -36.00
C THR A 13 20.11 -16.00 -35.11
N PHE A 14 19.25 -15.14 -35.67
CA PHE A 14 18.12 -14.55 -34.97
C PHE A 14 17.11 -15.62 -34.55
N LEU A 15 16.79 -16.59 -35.43
CA LEU A 15 15.91 -17.73 -35.12
C LEU A 15 16.53 -18.65 -34.07
N LEU A 16 17.83 -18.94 -34.10
CA LEU A 16 18.52 -19.75 -33.08
C LEU A 16 18.53 -19.06 -31.71
N LEU A 17 18.71 -17.74 -31.67
CA LEU A 17 18.55 -16.94 -30.45
C LEU A 17 17.08 -16.92 -29.97
N PHE A 18 16.10 -16.90 -30.89
CA PHE A 18 14.68 -17.01 -30.57
C PHE A 18 14.27 -18.40 -30.08
N PHE A 19 14.87 -19.47 -30.61
CA PHE A 19 14.59 -20.83 -30.16
C PHE A 19 15.19 -21.10 -28.79
N THR A 20 16.36 -20.55 -28.46
CA THR A 20 16.96 -20.71 -27.12
C THR A 20 16.20 -19.95 -26.03
N THR A 21 15.52 -18.84 -26.34
CA THR A 21 14.61 -18.18 -25.38
C THR A 21 13.32 -18.97 -25.14
N PHE A 22 12.83 -19.74 -26.13
CA PHE A 22 11.68 -20.64 -25.95
C PHE A 22 12.05 -22.01 -25.38
N SER A 23 13.28 -22.50 -25.57
CA SER A 23 13.72 -23.82 -25.08
C SER A 23 13.99 -23.86 -23.56
N ALA A 24 14.14 -22.69 -22.92
CA ALA A 24 14.28 -22.58 -21.48
C ALA A 24 12.94 -22.69 -20.71
N THR A 25 11.84 -22.97 -21.40
CA THR A 25 10.49 -23.08 -20.79
C THR A 25 10.21 -24.43 -20.11
N GLY A 26 11.16 -25.37 -20.11
CA GLY A 26 10.97 -26.73 -19.58
C GLY A 26 11.85 -27.14 -18.41
N ALA A 27 12.72 -26.27 -17.91
CA ALA A 27 13.55 -26.58 -16.75
C ALA A 27 13.00 -25.84 -15.52
N SER A 28 12.72 -26.60 -14.47
CA SER A 28 12.39 -26.13 -13.12
C SER A 28 13.59 -25.40 -12.50
N TYR A 29 14.01 -24.29 -13.10
CA TYR A 29 14.85 -23.30 -12.45
C TYR A 29 13.92 -22.42 -11.63
N SER A 30 14.22 -22.28 -10.34
CA SER A 30 13.62 -21.24 -9.52
C SER A 30 13.78 -19.90 -10.27
N ILE A 31 12.67 -19.27 -10.65
CA ILE A 31 12.69 -18.03 -11.40
C ILE A 31 13.22 -16.94 -10.47
N ASP A 32 14.39 -16.40 -10.77
CA ASP A 32 14.88 -15.22 -10.07
C ASP A 32 14.15 -13.98 -10.58
N HIS A 33 13.08 -13.61 -9.89
CA HIS A 33 12.27 -12.47 -10.28
C HIS A 33 13.03 -11.13 -10.21
N ASN A 34 14.19 -11.06 -9.57
CA ASN A 34 14.97 -9.84 -9.44
C ASN A 34 16.16 -9.77 -10.42
N ASP A 35 16.28 -10.73 -11.34
CA ASP A 35 17.24 -10.61 -12.43
C ASP A 35 16.86 -9.48 -13.41
N GLU A 36 17.86 -9.00 -14.16
CA GLU A 36 17.70 -7.85 -15.07
C GLU A 36 16.66 -8.13 -16.17
N ILE A 37 16.60 -9.37 -16.66
CA ILE A 37 15.66 -9.79 -17.71
C ILE A 37 14.22 -9.68 -17.20
N ASN A 38 13.95 -10.15 -16.00
CA ASN A 38 12.62 -10.14 -15.41
C ASN A 38 12.19 -8.73 -14.99
N ILE A 39 13.10 -7.89 -14.51
CA ILE A 39 12.86 -6.46 -14.31
C ILE A 39 12.45 -5.79 -15.64
N LEU A 40 13.19 -6.05 -16.73
CA LEU A 40 12.87 -5.52 -18.06
C LEU A 40 11.52 -6.04 -18.59
N ARG A 41 11.20 -7.33 -18.37
CA ARG A 41 9.91 -7.90 -18.74
C ARG A 41 8.75 -7.19 -18.03
N ARG A 42 8.88 -6.91 -16.73
CA ARG A 42 7.87 -6.15 -15.97
C ARG A 42 7.75 -4.70 -16.43
N GLN A 43 8.87 -4.04 -16.72
CA GLN A 43 8.88 -2.69 -17.30
C GLN A 43 8.10 -2.66 -18.62
N TYR A 44 8.46 -3.54 -19.56
CA TYR A 44 7.83 -3.60 -20.88
C TYR A 44 6.34 -3.91 -20.79
N LEU A 45 5.96 -4.85 -19.91
CA LEU A 45 4.55 -5.16 -19.64
C LEU A 45 3.79 -3.93 -19.13
N ALA A 46 4.34 -3.24 -18.13
CA ALA A 46 3.70 -2.08 -17.52
C ALA A 46 3.51 -0.92 -18.51
N GLU A 47 4.54 -0.61 -19.31
CA GLU A 47 4.48 0.42 -20.36
C GLU A 47 3.49 0.04 -21.47
N SER A 48 3.55 -1.20 -21.93
CA SER A 48 2.64 -1.69 -22.98
C SER A 48 1.19 -1.65 -22.51
N TRP A 49 0.94 -2.07 -21.26
CA TRP A 49 -0.38 -2.01 -20.65
C TRP A 49 -0.86 -0.57 -20.51
N LEU A 50 -0.03 0.34 -20.00
CA LEU A 50 -0.37 1.76 -19.83
C LEU A 50 -0.71 2.41 -21.18
N ASN A 51 0.13 2.21 -22.19
CA ASN A 51 -0.08 2.74 -23.53
C ASN A 51 -1.38 2.23 -24.15
N LEU A 52 -1.67 0.93 -24.00
CA LEU A 52 -2.91 0.34 -24.48
C LEU A 52 -4.12 0.95 -23.76
N TYR A 53 -4.09 0.96 -22.43
CA TYR A 53 -5.19 1.46 -21.59
C TYR A 53 -5.51 2.93 -21.90
N ILE A 54 -4.50 3.79 -21.89
CA ILE A 54 -4.64 5.22 -22.18
C ILE A 54 -5.08 5.45 -23.62
N SER A 55 -4.52 4.70 -24.59
CA SER A 55 -4.95 4.81 -25.99
C SER A 55 -6.42 4.48 -26.16
N THR A 56 -6.91 3.41 -25.54
CA THR A 56 -8.33 3.03 -25.56
C THR A 56 -9.18 4.10 -24.89
N LEU A 57 -8.77 4.58 -23.72
CA LEU A 57 -9.52 5.57 -22.95
C LEU A 57 -9.64 6.92 -23.68
N ILE A 58 -8.54 7.41 -24.26
CA ILE A 58 -8.49 8.70 -24.95
C ILE A 58 -9.14 8.61 -26.33
N LYS A 59 -8.87 7.56 -27.12
CA LYS A 59 -9.42 7.44 -28.49
C LYS A 59 -10.93 7.19 -28.48
N ASN A 60 -11.45 6.44 -27.52
CA ASN A 60 -12.87 6.08 -27.49
C ASN A 60 -13.78 7.16 -26.87
N SER A 61 -13.24 8.36 -26.58
CA SER A 61 -14.03 9.55 -26.22
C SER A 61 -15.16 9.28 -25.22
N ILE A 62 -14.88 8.56 -24.13
CA ILE A 62 -15.83 8.49 -23.01
C ILE A 62 -15.75 9.83 -22.27
N LYS A 63 -16.28 10.89 -22.90
CA LYS A 63 -16.26 12.27 -22.39
C LYS A 63 -16.83 12.39 -20.98
N ASP A 64 -17.73 11.46 -20.62
CA ASP A 64 -18.40 11.41 -19.33
C ASP A 64 -17.95 10.22 -18.46
N SER A 65 -16.76 9.66 -18.70
CA SER A 65 -16.22 8.60 -17.83
C SER A 65 -15.92 9.19 -16.44
N PRO A 66 -16.40 8.57 -15.34
CA PRO A 66 -16.02 8.96 -13.98
C PRO A 66 -14.50 9.00 -13.79
N MET A 67 -13.78 8.12 -14.49
CA MET A 67 -12.33 8.08 -14.45
C MET A 67 -11.69 9.31 -15.13
N LEU A 68 -12.24 9.75 -16.28
CA LEU A 68 -11.75 10.94 -16.98
C LEU A 68 -12.06 12.20 -16.18
N GLN A 69 -13.24 12.28 -15.56
CA GLN A 69 -13.58 13.37 -14.64
C GLN A 69 -12.60 13.42 -13.47
N SER A 70 -12.34 12.28 -12.82
CA SER A 70 -11.37 12.20 -11.73
C SER A 70 -9.96 12.59 -12.18
N LEU A 71 -9.55 12.19 -13.39
CA LEU A 71 -8.26 12.59 -13.97
C LEU A 71 -8.20 14.11 -14.23
N ASN A 72 -9.29 14.71 -14.74
CA ASN A 72 -9.40 16.15 -14.96
C ASN A 72 -9.33 16.93 -13.65
N GLU A 73 -9.98 16.42 -12.60
CA GLU A 73 -9.90 17.01 -11.26
C GLU A 73 -8.48 16.96 -10.70
N ILE A 74 -7.81 15.80 -10.80
CA ILE A 74 -6.44 15.61 -10.28
C ILE A 74 -5.43 16.49 -11.02
N THR A 75 -5.51 16.53 -12.35
CA THR A 75 -4.53 17.24 -13.19
C THR A 75 -4.89 18.69 -13.45
N ASN A 76 -6.14 19.09 -13.16
CA ASN A 76 -6.74 20.37 -13.55
C ASN A 76 -6.71 20.61 -15.08
N ILE A 77 -6.84 19.55 -15.88
CA ILE A 77 -6.83 19.58 -17.35
C ILE A 77 -8.16 19.07 -17.88
N ASN A 78 -8.85 19.84 -18.71
CA ASN A 78 -10.12 19.46 -19.34
C ASN A 78 -9.93 18.88 -20.75
N GLY A 79 -9.01 17.92 -20.87
CA GLY A 79 -8.71 17.17 -22.11
C GLY A 79 -8.26 17.99 -23.33
N PRO A 80 -7.84 17.31 -24.41
CA PRO A 80 -7.40 15.92 -24.47
C PRO A 80 -6.01 15.74 -23.83
N TYR A 81 -5.77 14.56 -23.23
CA TYR A 81 -4.46 14.23 -22.67
C TYR A 81 -3.48 13.80 -23.76
N ASN A 82 -2.24 14.27 -23.68
CA ASN A 82 -1.13 13.71 -24.46
C ASN A 82 -0.63 12.39 -23.83
N ILE A 83 -0.66 11.29 -24.59
CA ILE A 83 -0.21 9.95 -24.16
C ILE A 83 1.26 9.98 -23.71
N GLU A 84 2.12 10.73 -24.40
CA GLU A 84 3.57 10.78 -24.13
C GLU A 84 3.92 11.42 -22.78
N LYS A 85 2.96 12.15 -22.18
CA LYS A 85 3.11 12.76 -20.85
C LYS A 85 2.85 11.78 -19.72
N PHE A 86 2.27 10.61 -20.01
CA PHE A 86 2.14 9.55 -19.03
C PHE A 86 3.48 8.86 -18.81
N LYS A 87 3.88 8.72 -17.55
CA LYS A 87 5.13 8.07 -17.15
C LYS A 87 4.90 7.11 -16.00
N LEU A 88 5.70 6.05 -15.96
CA LEU A 88 5.74 5.15 -14.82
C LEU A 88 6.84 5.57 -13.85
N SER A 89 6.59 5.38 -12.56
CA SER A 89 7.62 5.44 -11.53
C SER A 89 8.68 4.35 -11.71
N LYS A 90 9.73 4.43 -10.88
CA LYS A 90 10.52 3.25 -10.52
C LYS A 90 9.61 2.13 -9.99
N GLU A 91 10.10 0.91 -10.02
CA GLU A 91 9.40 -0.23 -9.44
C GLU A 91 9.45 -0.19 -7.91
N TYR A 92 8.34 -0.50 -7.27
CA TYR A 92 8.24 -0.71 -5.83
C TYR A 92 7.92 -2.17 -5.55
N GLU A 93 8.51 -2.75 -4.50
CA GLU A 93 8.05 -4.03 -4.00
C GLU A 93 6.60 -3.90 -3.51
N TYR A 94 5.77 -4.86 -3.87
CA TYR A 94 4.37 -4.91 -3.48
C TYR A 94 4.10 -6.17 -2.64
N TYR A 95 3.46 -6.00 -1.49
CA TYR A 95 3.14 -7.06 -0.55
C TYR A 95 1.64 -7.12 -0.35
N ARG A 96 1.01 -8.21 -0.79
CA ARG A 96 -0.35 -8.56 -0.40
C ARG A 96 -0.27 -9.42 0.85
N VAL A 97 -0.56 -8.81 2.00
CA VAL A 97 -0.38 -9.46 3.30
C VAL A 97 -1.69 -10.07 3.81
N PHE A 98 -1.54 -11.05 4.70
CA PHE A 98 -2.65 -11.84 5.26
C PHE A 98 -3.45 -12.60 4.21
N HIS A 99 -2.77 -13.07 3.15
CA HIS A 99 -3.37 -14.02 2.23
C HIS A 99 -3.42 -15.40 2.88
N ILE A 100 -4.59 -15.71 3.45
CA ILE A 100 -4.82 -16.98 4.14
C ILE A 100 -5.13 -18.07 3.10
N PRO A 101 -4.36 -19.16 3.05
CA PRO A 101 -4.64 -20.27 2.13
C PRO A 101 -5.95 -20.95 2.52
N THR A 102 -6.79 -21.22 1.52
CA THR A 102 -8.09 -21.88 1.70
C THR A 102 -8.26 -23.06 0.75
N GLU A 103 -8.99 -24.08 1.22
CA GLU A 103 -9.48 -25.16 0.39
C GLU A 103 -10.91 -24.88 -0.05
N VAL A 104 -11.21 -25.09 -1.33
CA VAL A 104 -12.58 -24.96 -1.85
C VAL A 104 -13.28 -26.30 -1.76
N LYS A 105 -14.46 -26.32 -1.14
CA LYS A 105 -15.39 -27.47 -1.15
C LYS A 105 -16.74 -27.04 -1.69
N ILE A 106 -17.55 -28.01 -2.10
CA ILE A 106 -18.91 -27.78 -2.60
C ILE A 106 -19.91 -28.17 -1.51
N ALA A 107 -20.83 -27.26 -1.19
CA ALA A 107 -21.92 -27.51 -0.26
C ALA A 107 -23.04 -28.33 -0.94
N GLU A 108 -23.96 -28.91 -0.15
CA GLU A 108 -25.11 -29.65 -0.68
C GLU A 108 -25.99 -28.80 -1.61
N ASN A 109 -26.05 -27.49 -1.36
CA ASN A 109 -26.74 -26.52 -2.21
C ASN A 109 -25.98 -26.16 -3.52
N GLY A 110 -24.87 -26.86 -3.83
CA GLY A 110 -24.04 -26.68 -5.02
C GLY A 110 -23.09 -25.49 -4.97
N ARG A 111 -23.10 -24.67 -3.91
CA ARG A 111 -22.24 -23.48 -3.82
C ARG A 111 -20.84 -23.83 -3.30
N PRO A 112 -19.78 -23.23 -3.88
CA PRO A 112 -18.44 -23.36 -3.33
C PRO A 112 -18.34 -22.60 -2.01
N TYR A 113 -17.59 -23.16 -1.06
CA TYR A 113 -17.23 -22.52 0.21
C TYR A 113 -15.77 -22.82 0.56
N HIS A 114 -15.18 -21.97 1.40
CA HIS A 114 -13.77 -22.05 1.74
C HIS A 114 -13.57 -22.69 3.12
N ILE A 115 -12.52 -23.49 3.27
CA ILE A 115 -12.07 -24.03 4.55
C ILE A 115 -10.63 -23.63 4.77
N VAL A 116 -10.34 -23.14 5.97
CA VAL A 116 -8.98 -22.95 6.46
C VAL A 116 -8.62 -24.19 7.29
N ARG A 117 -7.44 -24.78 7.07
CA ARG A 117 -6.95 -25.92 7.87
C ARG A 117 -6.63 -25.47 9.30
N ASP A 118 -6.86 -26.32 10.30
CA ASP A 118 -6.67 -25.94 11.71
C ASP A 118 -5.22 -25.52 12.01
N GLU A 119 -4.22 -26.18 11.42
CA GLU A 119 -2.81 -25.78 11.51
C GLU A 119 -2.57 -24.33 11.06
N VAL A 120 -3.24 -23.90 9.99
CA VAL A 120 -3.17 -22.52 9.47
C VAL A 120 -3.87 -21.56 10.43
N LYS A 121 -5.04 -21.94 10.98
CA LYS A 121 -5.76 -21.12 11.96
C LYS A 121 -4.91 -20.85 13.21
N ASP A 122 -4.24 -21.87 13.71
CA ASP A 122 -3.41 -21.75 14.91
C ASP A 122 -2.20 -20.85 14.66
N LYS A 123 -1.56 -20.95 13.50
CA LYS A 123 -0.50 -20.01 13.11
C LYS A 123 -1.02 -18.57 13.08
N ILE A 124 -2.18 -18.32 12.45
CA ILE A 124 -2.79 -16.99 12.35
C ILE A 124 -3.08 -16.39 13.73
N LYS A 125 -3.66 -17.17 14.66
CA LYS A 125 -3.98 -16.72 16.03
C LYS A 125 -2.74 -16.33 16.83
N ASN A 126 -1.59 -16.93 16.51
CA ASN A 126 -0.32 -16.72 17.19
C ASN A 126 0.56 -15.63 16.54
N LEU A 127 0.17 -15.06 15.40
CA LEU A 127 0.91 -13.97 14.76
C LEU A 127 1.02 -12.75 15.69
N ARG A 128 2.23 -12.21 15.83
CA ARG A 128 2.51 -10.99 16.59
C ARG A 128 3.49 -10.10 15.82
N PHE A 129 3.18 -8.81 15.70
CA PHE A 129 3.95 -7.85 14.91
C PHE A 129 4.42 -6.66 15.75
N ASN A 130 5.70 -6.31 15.61
CA ASN A 130 6.34 -5.13 16.18
C ASN A 130 6.83 -4.15 15.11
N SER A 131 6.86 -4.58 13.84
CA SER A 131 7.12 -3.74 12.66
C SER A 131 6.41 -4.30 11.44
N TRP A 132 6.37 -3.52 10.34
CA TRP A 132 5.94 -4.05 9.05
C TRP A 132 6.87 -5.15 8.52
N LYS A 133 8.15 -5.14 8.90
CA LYS A 133 9.10 -6.19 8.52
C LYS A 133 8.68 -7.55 9.06
N ASP A 134 8.11 -7.60 10.27
CA ASP A 134 7.57 -8.83 10.84
C ASP A 134 6.38 -9.36 10.02
N VAL A 135 5.55 -8.45 9.48
CA VAL A 135 4.41 -8.80 8.62
C VAL A 135 4.89 -9.41 7.30
N PHE A 136 5.88 -8.78 6.66
CA PHE A 136 6.43 -9.22 5.37
C PHE A 136 7.11 -10.58 5.45
N ASN A 137 7.60 -10.97 6.64
CA ASN A 137 8.28 -12.24 6.86
C ASN A 137 7.33 -13.40 7.21
N THR A 138 6.01 -13.19 7.16
CA THR A 138 5.05 -14.29 7.39
C THR A 138 4.84 -15.12 6.13
N GLU A 139 4.38 -16.36 6.30
CA GLU A 139 4.01 -17.24 5.18
C GLU A 139 2.69 -16.84 4.47
N PHE A 140 1.98 -15.83 5.00
CA PHE A 140 0.69 -15.36 4.48
C PHE A 140 0.85 -14.10 3.63
N VAL A 141 1.91 -14.05 2.82
CA VAL A 141 2.29 -12.88 2.04
C VAL A 141 2.55 -13.31 0.60
N ASP A 142 1.84 -12.67 -0.33
CA ASP A 142 2.23 -12.71 -1.74
C ASP A 142 3.05 -11.48 -2.08
N ASN A 143 4.08 -11.71 -2.89
CA ASN A 143 4.94 -10.67 -3.40
C ASN A 143 4.55 -10.34 -4.84
N GLY A 144 4.66 -9.06 -5.18
CA GLY A 144 4.57 -8.57 -6.54
C GLY A 144 5.31 -7.25 -6.67
N TRP A 145 4.91 -6.46 -7.66
CA TRP A 145 5.52 -5.18 -7.96
C TRP A 145 4.45 -4.12 -8.22
N ALA A 146 4.72 -2.90 -7.79
CA ALA A 146 3.84 -1.78 -8.01
C ALA A 146 4.55 -0.65 -8.74
N ARG A 147 3.80 0.10 -9.55
CA ARG A 147 4.28 1.32 -10.20
C ARG A 147 3.23 2.40 -10.11
N ILE A 148 3.65 3.61 -9.76
CA ILE A 148 2.80 4.80 -9.79
C ILE A 148 2.77 5.33 -11.21
N VAL A 149 1.59 5.68 -11.69
CA VAL A 149 1.39 6.33 -12.98
C VAL A 149 1.36 7.83 -12.73
N TYR A 150 2.17 8.58 -13.47
CA TYR A 150 2.22 10.03 -13.45
C TYR A 150 1.73 10.62 -14.77
N TYR A 151 1.14 11.81 -14.70
CA TYR A 151 0.92 12.70 -15.83
C TYR A 151 1.58 14.05 -15.52
N ASP A 152 2.57 14.47 -16.31
CA ASP A 152 3.33 15.71 -16.04
C ASP A 152 3.84 15.82 -14.58
N ASN A 153 4.34 14.71 -14.03
CA ASN A 153 4.81 14.56 -12.64
C ASN A 153 3.72 14.60 -11.55
N ILE A 154 2.44 14.70 -11.92
CA ILE A 154 1.31 14.55 -11.00
C ILE A 154 0.95 13.07 -10.93
N PRO A 155 0.90 12.42 -9.75
CA PRO A 155 0.44 11.05 -9.65
C PRO A 155 -1.05 10.98 -10.03
N VAL A 156 -1.42 10.02 -10.87
CA VAL A 156 -2.79 9.89 -11.40
C VAL A 156 -3.35 8.48 -11.29
N GLY A 157 -2.54 7.54 -10.82
CA GLY A 157 -2.91 6.14 -10.75
C GLY A 157 -1.75 5.23 -10.35
N TYR A 158 -1.98 3.93 -10.44
CA TYR A 158 -0.98 2.91 -10.19
C TYR A 158 -1.30 1.61 -10.92
N LEU A 159 -0.27 0.78 -11.08
CA LEU A 159 -0.34 -0.59 -11.60
C LEU A 159 0.19 -1.55 -10.53
N LEU A 160 -0.50 -2.67 -10.34
CA LEU A 160 -0.06 -3.81 -9.55
C LEU A 160 0.25 -4.96 -10.52
N ILE A 161 1.47 -5.47 -10.41
CA ILE A 161 2.05 -6.48 -11.29
C ILE A 161 2.36 -7.70 -10.44
N GLU A 162 1.92 -8.86 -10.90
CA GLU A 162 2.09 -10.13 -10.20
C GLU A 162 2.61 -11.20 -11.16
N TRP A 163 3.19 -12.25 -10.60
CA TRP A 163 3.59 -13.43 -11.35
C TRP A 163 2.44 -14.42 -11.45
N ASP A 164 1.97 -14.71 -12.66
CA ASP A 164 1.00 -15.76 -12.91
C ASP A 164 1.73 -17.07 -13.24
N SER A 165 1.76 -17.98 -12.27
CA SER A 165 2.36 -19.29 -12.41
C SER A 165 1.71 -20.17 -13.49
N LYS A 166 0.42 -19.97 -13.80
CA LYS A 166 -0.29 -20.72 -14.86
C LYS A 166 0.14 -20.26 -16.24
N MET A 167 0.34 -18.95 -16.40
CA MET A 167 0.80 -18.37 -17.67
C MET A 167 2.33 -18.37 -17.80
N ASN A 168 3.04 -18.71 -16.72
CA ASN A 168 4.50 -18.58 -16.62
C ASN A 168 4.97 -17.17 -17.05
N ASN A 169 4.22 -16.15 -16.63
CA ASN A 169 4.47 -14.77 -17.06
C ASN A 169 3.97 -13.74 -16.02
N TYR A 170 4.48 -12.51 -16.14
CA TYR A 170 3.96 -11.39 -15.38
C TYR A 170 2.63 -10.91 -15.97
N ILE A 171 1.72 -10.48 -15.11
CA ILE A 171 0.45 -9.86 -15.47
C ILE A 171 0.24 -8.57 -14.69
N VAL A 172 -0.46 -7.60 -15.28
CA VAL A 172 -1.00 -6.47 -14.52
C VAL A 172 -2.32 -6.94 -13.90
N ASN A 173 -2.28 -7.30 -12.63
CA ASN A 173 -3.45 -7.79 -11.89
C ASN A 173 -4.45 -6.66 -11.62
N THR A 174 -3.96 -5.43 -11.42
CA THR A 174 -4.82 -4.26 -11.17
C THR A 174 -4.20 -3.00 -11.74
N GLY A 175 -5.00 -2.20 -12.44
CA GLY A 175 -4.64 -0.86 -12.88
C GLY A 175 -5.71 0.13 -12.42
N VAL A 176 -5.31 1.15 -11.66
CA VAL A 176 -6.21 2.20 -11.15
C VAL A 176 -5.78 3.54 -11.70
N PHE A 177 -6.74 4.32 -12.18
CA PHE A 177 -6.55 5.64 -12.77
C PHE A 177 -7.60 6.61 -12.25
N GLY A 178 -7.28 7.90 -12.25
CA GLY A 178 -8.12 8.92 -11.62
C GLY A 178 -8.06 8.84 -10.10
N ASN A 179 -6.98 8.28 -9.54
CA ASN A 179 -6.75 8.25 -8.11
C ASN A 179 -5.26 8.52 -7.84
N ASP A 180 -4.98 9.68 -7.25
CA ASP A 180 -3.65 10.16 -6.91
C ASP A 180 -3.21 9.78 -5.49
N SER A 181 -4.09 9.20 -4.69
CA SER A 181 -3.89 9.04 -3.25
C SER A 181 -2.68 8.16 -2.92
N LEU A 182 -2.50 7.04 -3.62
CA LEU A 182 -1.32 6.19 -3.41
C LEU A 182 -0.03 6.88 -3.86
N GLY A 183 -0.04 7.53 -5.02
CA GLY A 183 1.15 8.22 -5.53
C GLY A 183 1.57 9.39 -4.64
N ASN A 184 0.60 10.13 -4.09
CA ASN A 184 0.86 11.16 -3.09
C ASN A 184 1.42 10.56 -1.80
N ALA A 185 0.84 9.47 -1.29
CA ALA A 185 1.34 8.78 -0.09
C ALA A 185 2.80 8.31 -0.26
N VAL A 186 3.14 7.77 -1.43
CA VAL A 186 4.52 7.38 -1.77
C VAL A 186 5.43 8.60 -1.81
N ASN A 187 5.09 9.63 -2.59
CA ASN A 187 5.90 10.85 -2.72
C ASN A 187 6.17 11.52 -1.36
N ASN A 188 5.14 11.59 -0.52
CA ASN A 188 5.23 12.18 0.82
C ASN A 188 6.12 11.36 1.75
N LEU A 189 5.97 10.03 1.73
CA LEU A 189 6.81 9.14 2.54
C LEU A 189 8.27 9.21 2.09
N GLU A 190 8.55 9.16 0.79
CA GLU A 190 9.92 9.30 0.26
C GLU A 190 10.56 10.62 0.70
N LYS A 191 9.84 11.74 0.55
CA LYS A 191 10.30 13.05 0.99
C LYS A 191 10.60 13.08 2.49
N TYR A 192 9.72 12.50 3.30
CA TYR A 192 9.90 12.42 4.75
C TYR A 192 11.12 11.59 5.15
N LEU A 193 11.36 10.46 4.47
CA LEU A 193 12.53 9.62 4.72
C LEU A 193 13.83 10.36 4.39
N VAL A 194 13.89 11.02 3.23
CA VAL A 194 15.06 11.80 2.80
C VAL A 194 15.36 12.95 3.75
N GLN A 195 14.33 13.68 4.20
CA GLN A 195 14.49 14.78 5.18
C GLN A 195 15.08 14.33 6.52
N ARG A 196 14.93 13.04 6.86
CA ARG A 196 15.49 12.44 8.07
C ARG A 196 16.83 11.73 7.84
N GLY A 197 17.42 11.85 6.64
CA GLY A 197 18.66 11.17 6.29
C GLY A 197 18.53 9.65 6.16
N MET A 198 17.30 9.14 5.97
CA MET A 198 17.04 7.72 5.77
C MET A 198 17.01 7.38 4.28
N LYS A 199 17.29 6.10 3.96
CA LYS A 199 17.17 5.59 2.59
C LYS A 199 15.72 5.69 2.13
N SER A 200 15.48 6.27 0.95
CA SER A 200 14.16 6.34 0.31
C SER A 200 13.79 5.00 -0.32
N ASP A 201 13.60 4.01 0.55
CA ASP A 201 13.15 2.66 0.22
C ASP A 201 11.69 2.56 0.67
N VAL A 202 10.77 2.45 -0.29
CA VAL A 202 9.32 2.41 -0.04
C VAL A 202 8.77 1.14 -0.65
N LYS A 203 7.89 0.49 0.10
CA LYS A 203 7.16 -0.72 -0.24
C LYS A 203 5.68 -0.38 -0.30
N ILE A 204 4.96 -1.03 -1.20
CA ILE A 204 3.50 -0.91 -1.29
C ILE A 204 2.87 -2.11 -0.61
N VAL A 205 1.91 -1.88 0.27
CA VAL A 205 1.27 -2.94 1.04
C VAL A 205 -0.22 -2.93 0.81
N ASN A 206 -0.80 -4.10 0.59
CA ASN A 206 -2.24 -4.33 0.50
C ASN A 206 -2.69 -5.19 1.68
N ILE A 207 -3.64 -4.66 2.44
CA ILE A 207 -4.36 -5.38 3.47
C ILE A 207 -5.81 -5.46 3.01
N GLY A 208 -6.26 -6.60 2.51
CA GLY A 208 -7.70 -6.81 2.25
C GLY A 208 -8.29 -6.13 1.01
N GLU A 209 -7.49 -5.91 -0.04
CA GLU A 209 -7.89 -5.59 -1.43
C GLU A 209 -8.43 -4.17 -1.74
N MET A 210 -8.60 -3.28 -0.77
CA MET A 210 -9.21 -1.96 -1.02
C MET A 210 -8.26 -0.76 -0.90
N THR A 211 -7.53 -0.65 0.22
CA THR A 211 -6.59 0.47 0.44
C THR A 211 -5.16 -0.04 0.39
N LEU A 212 -4.33 0.67 -0.37
CA LEU A 212 -2.90 0.44 -0.42
C LEU A 212 -2.16 1.41 0.51
N TYR A 213 -1.06 0.95 1.07
CA TYR A 213 -0.21 1.75 1.97
C TYR A 213 1.19 1.87 1.39
N ALA A 214 1.79 3.04 1.53
CA ALA A 214 3.22 3.22 1.37
C ALA A 214 3.88 2.93 2.72
N VAL A 215 4.91 2.09 2.74
CA VAL A 215 5.63 1.67 3.96
C VAL A 215 7.12 1.81 3.73
N SER A 216 7.87 2.33 4.70
CA SER A 216 9.33 2.45 4.60
C SER A 216 10.01 1.08 4.60
N GLY A 217 11.17 0.97 3.97
CA GLY A 217 11.93 -0.29 3.85
C GLY A 217 12.37 -0.87 5.20
N ASP A 218 12.58 -0.03 6.21
CA ASP A 218 12.84 -0.45 7.59
C ASP A 218 11.58 -0.92 8.33
N GLY A 219 10.40 -0.63 7.79
CA GLY A 219 9.10 -1.04 8.31
C GLY A 219 8.56 -0.21 9.48
N ASN A 220 9.15 0.95 9.76
CA ASN A 220 8.76 1.80 10.90
C ASN A 220 7.78 2.91 10.53
N TRP A 221 7.81 3.39 9.29
CA TRP A 221 7.01 4.52 8.84
C TRP A 221 6.04 4.08 7.75
N TRP A 222 4.85 4.67 7.75
CA TRP A 222 3.86 4.35 6.74
C TRP A 222 2.87 5.48 6.52
N CYS A 223 2.22 5.44 5.38
CA CYS A 223 1.20 6.38 4.94
C CYS A 223 0.10 5.64 4.16
N ALA A 224 -1.14 6.07 4.32
CA ALA A 224 -2.27 5.46 3.60
C ALA A 224 -2.45 6.11 2.23
N GLY A 225 -2.56 5.29 1.19
CA GLY A 225 -2.99 5.70 -0.15
C GLY A 225 -4.48 5.95 -0.23
N ALA A 226 -5.03 6.70 0.72
CA ALA A 226 -6.45 7.02 0.85
C ALA A 226 -6.65 8.53 0.91
N LYS A 227 -7.63 9.05 0.17
CA LYS A 227 -7.92 10.48 0.06
C LYS A 227 -8.17 11.12 1.43
N GLY A 228 -7.48 12.22 1.71
CA GLY A 228 -7.46 12.91 3.00
C GLY A 228 -6.47 12.35 4.02
N TYR A 229 -5.80 11.22 3.72
CA TYR A 229 -4.83 10.57 4.59
C TYR A 229 -3.44 10.44 3.96
N GLU A 230 -3.29 10.71 2.67
CA GLU A 230 -2.04 10.61 1.90
C GLU A 230 -0.91 11.53 2.39
N ASN A 231 -1.23 12.53 3.22
CA ASN A 231 -0.27 13.46 3.82
C ASN A 231 0.10 13.09 5.26
N HIS A 232 -0.54 12.08 5.85
CA HIS A 232 -0.30 11.65 7.22
C HIS A 232 0.72 10.51 7.25
N ILE A 233 1.87 10.76 7.88
CA ILE A 233 2.93 9.78 8.04
C ILE A 233 3.00 9.38 9.51
N TRP A 234 2.79 8.10 9.75
CA TRP A 234 2.73 7.56 11.10
C TRP A 234 3.85 6.58 11.36
N ASP A 235 4.23 6.51 12.64
CA ASP A 235 5.05 5.43 13.17
C ASP A 235 4.22 4.13 13.27
N PHE A 236 4.85 2.98 13.10
CA PHE A 236 4.22 1.66 13.18
C PHE A 236 3.54 1.42 14.54
N GLY A 237 4.15 1.89 15.64
CA GLY A 237 3.65 1.74 17.00
C GLY A 237 2.24 2.33 17.18
N ILE A 238 1.82 3.25 16.32
CA ILE A 238 0.45 3.77 16.35
C ILE A 238 -0.57 2.68 15.97
N ILE A 239 -0.28 1.85 14.96
CA ILE A 239 -1.19 0.82 14.45
C ILE A 239 -0.94 -0.58 15.01
N LYS A 240 0.13 -0.79 15.77
CA LYS A 240 0.51 -2.11 16.30
C LYS A 240 -0.68 -2.93 16.78
N ASP A 241 -1.50 -2.40 17.69
CA ASP A 241 -2.62 -3.14 18.27
C ASP A 241 -3.74 -3.43 17.27
N ALA A 242 -3.97 -2.52 16.31
CA ALA A 242 -4.97 -2.69 15.27
C ALA A 242 -4.51 -3.75 14.27
N LEU A 243 -3.28 -3.63 13.77
CA LEU A 243 -2.68 -4.56 12.81
C LEU A 243 -2.61 -5.99 13.34
N ASN A 244 -2.27 -6.18 14.62
CA ASN A 244 -2.22 -7.50 15.26
C ASN A 244 -3.60 -8.20 15.34
N LYS A 245 -4.71 -7.48 15.19
CA LYS A 245 -6.07 -8.06 15.19
C LYS A 245 -6.53 -8.47 13.80
N ILE A 246 -5.98 -7.86 12.75
CA ILE A 246 -6.44 -8.04 11.37
C ILE A 246 -6.38 -9.52 10.91
N PRO A 247 -5.30 -10.29 11.12
CA PRO A 247 -5.25 -11.67 10.64
C PRO A 247 -6.41 -12.52 11.18
N VAL A 248 -6.73 -12.38 12.47
CA VAL A 248 -7.83 -13.10 13.11
C VAL A 248 -9.19 -12.59 12.62
N GLN A 249 -9.34 -11.30 12.36
CA GLN A 249 -10.56 -10.75 11.77
C GLN A 249 -10.83 -11.30 10.37
N ILE A 250 -9.79 -11.37 9.52
CA ILE A 250 -9.89 -11.95 8.18
C ILE A 250 -10.24 -13.43 8.28
N LEU A 251 -9.57 -14.19 9.16
CA LEU A 251 -9.89 -15.59 9.41
C LEU A 251 -11.36 -15.79 9.79
N ASN A 252 -11.85 -15.04 10.78
CA ASN A 252 -13.23 -15.13 11.23
C ASN A 252 -14.22 -14.76 10.11
N ALA A 253 -13.89 -13.76 9.27
CA ALA A 253 -14.71 -13.38 8.13
C ALA A 253 -14.79 -14.48 7.05
N ILE A 254 -13.66 -15.17 6.78
CA ILE A 254 -13.63 -16.33 5.87
C ILE A 254 -14.49 -17.46 6.44
N GLU A 255 -14.35 -17.79 7.72
CA GLU A 255 -15.10 -18.87 8.37
C GLU A 255 -16.61 -18.58 8.38
N GLU A 256 -16.99 -17.36 8.75
CA GLU A 256 -18.40 -16.94 8.79
C GLU A 256 -19.01 -16.91 7.39
N ARG A 257 -18.33 -16.32 6.40
CA ARG A 257 -18.81 -16.35 5.00
C ARG A 257 -18.98 -17.77 4.50
N SER A 258 -18.05 -18.67 4.84
CA SER A 258 -18.11 -20.06 4.43
C SER A 258 -19.22 -20.84 5.13
N ARG A 259 -19.51 -20.54 6.40
CA ARG A 259 -20.66 -21.06 7.13
C ARG A 259 -21.97 -20.60 6.50
N LEU A 260 -22.11 -19.30 6.23
CA LEU A 260 -23.29 -18.74 5.58
C LEU A 260 -23.51 -19.32 4.17
N MET A 261 -22.46 -19.53 3.37
CA MET A 261 -22.59 -20.18 2.06
C MET A 261 -23.19 -21.59 2.14
N ARG A 262 -22.95 -22.33 3.24
CA ARG A 262 -23.52 -23.66 3.47
C ARG A 262 -24.95 -23.60 4.02
N GLU A 263 -25.16 -22.78 5.03
CA GLU A 263 -26.35 -22.86 5.90
C GLU A 263 -27.44 -21.84 5.57
N ALA A 264 -27.05 -20.63 5.12
CA ALA A 264 -27.95 -19.49 4.97
C ALA A 264 -27.38 -18.47 3.97
N PRO A 265 -27.23 -18.83 2.68
CA PRO A 265 -26.58 -17.97 1.69
C PRO A 265 -27.32 -16.63 1.48
N GLU A 266 -28.62 -16.59 1.74
CA GLU A 266 -29.43 -15.38 1.71
C GLU A 266 -29.06 -14.34 2.77
N LYS A 267 -28.36 -14.76 3.84
CA LYS A 267 -27.89 -13.87 4.92
C LYS A 267 -26.51 -13.28 4.66
N ILE A 268 -25.86 -13.63 3.54
CA ILE A 268 -24.57 -13.07 3.18
C ILE A 268 -24.77 -11.61 2.83
N MET A 269 -24.31 -10.73 3.72
CA MET A 269 -24.28 -9.30 3.44
C MET A 269 -23.22 -9.02 2.38
N ILE A 270 -23.62 -8.32 1.32
CA ILE A 270 -22.69 -7.76 0.34
C ILE A 270 -22.24 -6.42 0.89
N GLY A 271 -20.99 -6.37 1.35
CA GLY A 271 -20.41 -5.20 2.01
C GLY A 271 -20.30 -5.38 3.53
N GLY A 272 -19.14 -5.00 4.06
CA GLY A 272 -18.80 -5.03 5.48
C GLY A 272 -17.72 -3.98 5.77
N GLU A 273 -17.41 -3.76 7.04
CA GLU A 273 -16.33 -2.84 7.40
C GLU A 273 -14.99 -3.42 6.93
N ASP A 274 -14.37 -2.73 5.99
CA ASP A 274 -13.14 -3.16 5.35
C ASP A 274 -11.97 -3.09 6.35
N PRO A 275 -11.26 -4.21 6.61
CA PRO A 275 -10.10 -4.25 7.50
C PRO A 275 -9.04 -3.19 7.16
N SER A 276 -8.90 -2.81 5.88
CA SER A 276 -7.99 -1.76 5.44
C SER A 276 -8.40 -0.37 5.95
N LYS A 277 -9.69 -0.03 5.90
CA LYS A 277 -10.21 1.24 6.45
C LYS A 277 -9.87 1.38 7.92
N THR A 278 -9.85 0.28 8.66
CA THR A 278 -9.63 0.31 10.10
C THR A 278 -8.25 0.85 10.50
N LEU A 279 -7.20 0.70 9.69
CA LEU A 279 -5.85 1.07 10.11
C LEU A 279 -5.61 2.57 10.18
N TYR A 280 -5.89 3.30 9.09
CA TYR A 280 -5.68 4.75 9.08
C TYR A 280 -6.70 5.48 9.95
N PHE A 281 -7.92 4.94 10.12
CA PHE A 281 -8.85 5.45 11.13
C PHE A 281 -8.36 5.20 12.56
N ALA A 282 -7.83 4.01 12.86
CA ALA A 282 -7.25 3.70 14.16
C ALA A 282 -6.04 4.61 14.46
N ALA A 283 -5.18 4.83 13.47
CA ALA A 283 -4.04 5.74 13.56
C ALA A 283 -4.49 7.17 13.86
N ALA A 284 -5.37 7.73 13.02
CA ALA A 284 -5.89 9.08 13.19
C ALA A 284 -6.61 9.28 14.53
N LYS A 285 -7.38 8.27 14.99
CA LYS A 285 -8.03 8.30 16.30
C LYS A 285 -7.00 8.33 17.43
N LYS A 286 -5.99 7.45 17.39
CA LYS A 286 -4.95 7.37 18.42
C LYS A 286 -4.10 8.63 18.46
N GLU A 287 -3.73 9.17 17.30
CA GLU A 287 -3.05 10.46 17.17
C GLU A 287 -3.88 11.60 17.80
N ARG A 288 -5.17 11.69 17.46
CA ARG A 288 -6.07 12.69 18.04
C ARG A 288 -6.16 12.57 19.57
N THR A 289 -6.24 11.35 20.10
CA THR A 289 -6.23 11.10 21.55
C THR A 289 -4.91 11.52 22.19
N GLN A 290 -3.77 11.19 21.59
CA GLN A 290 -2.45 11.60 22.07
C GLN A 290 -2.30 13.12 22.09
N ASN A 291 -2.69 13.79 20.99
CA ASN A 291 -2.63 15.24 20.87
C ASN A 291 -3.53 15.95 21.91
N ALA A 292 -4.72 15.40 22.17
CA ALA A 292 -5.60 15.91 23.23
C ALA A 292 -4.98 15.76 24.62
N MET A 293 -4.35 14.62 24.93
CA MET A 293 -3.66 14.42 26.21
C MET A 293 -2.47 15.37 26.38
N ILE A 294 -1.67 15.58 25.33
CA ILE A 294 -0.55 16.54 25.35
C ILE A 294 -1.08 17.95 25.62
N ALA A 295 -2.15 18.37 24.94
CA ALA A 295 -2.76 19.68 25.15
C ALA A 295 -3.25 19.87 26.59
N ILE A 296 -3.92 18.86 27.16
CA ILE A 296 -4.36 18.87 28.57
C ILE A 296 -3.14 19.00 29.51
N PHE A 297 -2.07 18.24 29.26
CA PHE A 297 -0.86 18.29 30.07
C PHE A 297 -0.17 19.65 30.01
N LEU A 298 -0.07 20.25 28.82
CA LEU A 298 0.49 21.60 28.64
C LEU A 298 -0.34 22.67 29.34
N LEU A 299 -1.67 22.55 29.34
CA LEU A 299 -2.56 23.44 30.09
C LEU A 299 -2.36 23.31 31.60
N ILE A 300 -2.24 22.09 32.12
CA ILE A 300 -1.96 21.84 33.55
C ILE A 300 -0.59 22.43 33.94
N LEU A 301 0.46 22.19 33.15
CA LEU A 301 1.78 22.77 33.39
C LEU A 301 1.74 24.30 33.41
N THR A 302 1.03 24.90 32.45
CA THR A 302 0.87 26.35 32.39
C THR A 302 0.17 26.88 33.65
N ALA A 303 -0.89 26.21 34.10
CA ALA A 303 -1.58 26.57 35.33
C ALA A 303 -0.67 26.48 36.56
N ILE A 304 0.15 25.41 36.68
CA ILE A 304 1.13 25.25 37.76
C ILE A 304 2.15 26.39 37.76
N VAL A 305 2.72 26.72 36.59
CA VAL A 305 3.69 27.82 36.45
C VAL A 305 3.08 29.16 36.87
N VAL A 306 1.83 29.43 36.48
CA VAL A 306 1.10 30.65 36.88
C VAL A 306 0.89 30.69 38.40
N ILE A 307 0.47 29.58 39.01
CA ILE A 307 0.26 29.49 40.48
C ILE A 307 1.58 29.67 41.23
N CYS A 308 2.64 28.96 40.85
CA CYS A 308 3.97 29.06 41.46
C CYS A 308 4.56 30.47 41.31
N SER A 309 4.35 31.11 40.16
CA SER A 309 4.79 32.50 39.94
C SER A 309 4.03 33.47 40.85
N LYS A 310 2.71 33.36 40.95
CA LYS A 310 1.90 34.17 41.88
C LYS A 310 2.32 33.96 43.34
N TRP A 311 2.59 32.72 43.74
CA TRP A 311 3.09 32.40 45.08
C TRP A 311 4.47 33.00 45.36
N LYS A 312 5.41 32.90 44.41
CA LYS A 312 6.74 33.53 44.53
C LYS A 312 6.65 35.06 44.67
N PHE A 313 5.80 35.71 43.88
CA PHE A 313 5.55 37.15 43.99
C PHE A 313 4.93 37.53 45.34
N SER A 314 3.95 36.76 45.82
CA SER A 314 3.34 36.96 47.15
C SER A 314 4.37 36.83 48.27
N TYR A 315 5.23 35.80 48.22
CA TYR A 315 6.28 35.57 49.20
C TYR A 315 7.34 36.67 49.20
N GLN A 316 7.80 37.12 48.03
CA GLN A 316 8.74 38.24 47.93
C GLN A 316 8.11 39.53 48.48
N HIS A 317 6.85 39.80 48.19
CA HIS A 317 6.17 40.99 48.71
C HIS A 317 6.02 40.97 50.24
N LEU A 318 5.65 39.82 50.82
CA LEU A 318 5.57 39.60 52.26
C LEU A 318 6.94 39.74 52.95
N PHE A 319 8.00 39.18 52.34
CA PHE A 319 9.35 39.27 52.88
C PHE A 319 9.88 40.71 52.86
N TYR A 320 9.70 41.45 51.75
CA TYR A 320 10.07 42.87 51.66
C TYR A 320 9.29 43.75 52.65
N LYS A 321 8.01 43.47 52.87
CA LYS A 321 7.20 44.18 53.88
C LYS A 321 7.69 43.91 55.30
N HIS A 322 8.13 42.69 55.60
CA HIS A 322 8.64 42.33 56.92
C HIS A 322 10.03 42.93 57.22
N VAL A 323 10.93 42.97 56.22
CA VAL A 323 12.25 43.65 56.35
C VAL A 323 12.08 45.15 56.57
N ARG A 324 11.16 45.80 55.85
CA ARG A 324 10.91 47.25 55.98
C ARG A 324 10.32 47.65 57.34
N ASN A 325 9.57 46.75 57.98
CA ASN A 325 9.00 46.96 59.31
C ASN A 325 10.01 46.72 60.46
N ARG A 326 11.15 46.05 60.22
CA ARG A 326 12.22 45.88 61.22
C ARG A 326 13.30 46.97 61.18
N GLN A 327 13.27 47.86 60.17
CA GLN A 327 14.20 48.98 60.01
C GLN A 327 13.61 50.34 60.48
N LYS A 328 12.41 50.32 61.07
CA LYS A 328 11.88 51.39 61.92
C LYS A 328 11.99 50.93 63.36
#